data_AF-A0A074ZUE0-F1
#
_entry.id   AF-A0A074ZUE0-F1
#
_cell.length_a   1.000
_cell.length_b   1.000
_cell.length_c   1.000
_cell.angle_alpha   90.00
_cell.angle_beta   90.00
_cell.angle_gamma   90.00
#
_symmetry.space_group_name_H-M   'P 1'
#
loop_
_entity.id
_entity.type
_entity.pdbx_description
1 polymer ?
#
loop_
_entity_poly.entity_id
_entity_poly.type
_entity_poly.pdbx_seq_one_letter_code
_entity_poly.pdbx_strand_id
1 'polypeptide(L)'
;MHLRAARLHLICTLVQLIGLPGLIHGRSWRVGVPAGFPFTDPDTENTEPSGIIYDLFENAESLSAVDNFSLVPMSNWFEPVQLDQTWNMTALESGSLGCIAKLNTPNGSDLCLFVQSRATLEALELMPEASNLTITSVPWMSLRPVLLAACTGSACPWKIEPSILGAMYFMRPFHSSVWSLLLLYSLTTAGLLFVFEMTHTYRFGKKVVQPAPDENRFTLYESFMCVALAMFLQPFHKHPKSWAGMILTVFWYAFCLICIITYALGVSRLLFQTEEQVESHNSLTISVEKELACERHSFWCNLLHDQMHMPITEVDLPRDESGYIVLSSLDWQKPLLVDQLTARLIVYQTIKVNESGSNMYVHWLPAHFDCPGGTQQPPFPSLYLNFAAAWPTVIRSVNYYIRIQQESAALYRLANKWNLDFVEDTKLCRPTEAAKQAAPVRMYQMNGPLLFMIIGALSSLVGQFCQLFYYSVIKKVGSAV
;
A
#
# COMPACT_ATOMS: atom_id res chain seq x y z
N MET A 1 -27.92 15.89 15.56
CA MET A 1 -26.79 16.38 14.73
C MET A 1 -27.22 17.15 13.48
N HIS A 2 -28.38 16.87 12.86
CA HIS A 2 -28.87 17.64 11.69
C HIS A 2 -29.23 19.13 11.93
N LEU A 3 -29.58 19.53 13.15
CA LEU A 3 -29.92 20.94 13.44
C LEU A 3 -28.73 21.91 13.52
N ARG A 4 -27.49 21.42 13.65
CA ARG A 4 -26.30 22.30 13.67
C ARG A 4 -25.84 22.72 12.26
N ALA A 5 -26.02 21.85 11.26
CA ALA A 5 -25.68 22.16 9.87
C ALA A 5 -26.59 23.27 9.28
N ALA A 6 -27.90 23.22 9.59
CA ALA A 6 -28.85 24.23 9.12
C ALA A 6 -28.60 25.63 9.74
N ARG A 7 -28.11 25.69 11.00
CA ARG A 7 -27.78 26.97 11.64
C ARG A 7 -26.50 27.61 11.11
N LEU A 8 -25.50 26.82 10.67
CA LEU A 8 -24.32 27.37 10.00
C LEU A 8 -24.65 27.97 8.64
N HIS A 9 -25.55 27.32 7.88
CA HIS A 9 -26.02 27.81 6.59
C HIS A 9 -26.75 29.15 6.72
N LEU A 10 -27.56 29.31 7.79
CA LEU A 10 -28.32 30.53 8.06
C LEU A 10 -27.42 31.68 8.52
N ILE A 11 -26.36 31.40 9.28
CA ILE A 11 -25.38 32.41 9.72
C ILE A 11 -24.51 32.86 8.54
N CYS A 12 -24.12 31.95 7.62
CA CYS A 12 -23.40 32.34 6.40
C CYS A 12 -24.26 33.21 5.47
N THR A 13 -25.56 32.91 5.34
CA THR A 13 -26.47 33.75 4.54
C THR A 13 -26.76 35.10 5.21
N LEU A 14 -26.82 35.17 6.54
CA LEU A 14 -26.99 36.45 7.26
C LEU A 14 -25.74 37.33 7.21
N VAL A 15 -24.54 36.74 7.20
CA VAL A 15 -23.29 37.50 7.01
C VAL A 15 -23.15 38.01 5.56
N GLN A 16 -23.68 37.30 4.57
CA GLN A 16 -23.78 37.78 3.19
C GLN A 16 -24.76 38.95 3.01
N LEU A 17 -25.79 39.05 3.88
CA LEU A 17 -26.83 40.09 3.78
C LEU A 17 -26.45 41.43 4.45
N ILE A 18 -25.40 41.48 5.27
CA ILE A 18 -25.03 42.68 6.04
C ILE A 18 -23.76 43.38 5.48
N GLY A 19 -23.08 42.78 4.49
CA GLY A 19 -21.86 43.34 3.89
C GLY A 19 -22.10 44.18 2.62
N LEU A 20 -22.08 45.51 2.76
CA LEU A 20 -21.72 46.55 1.76
C LEU A 20 -22.12 46.31 0.28
N PRO A 21 -23.11 47.06 -0.25
CA PRO A 21 -23.50 46.99 -1.66
C PRO A 21 -22.50 47.77 -2.52
N GLY A 22 -21.59 47.05 -3.18
CA GLY A 22 -20.78 47.61 -4.26
C GLY A 22 -19.42 46.96 -4.40
N LEU A 23 -19.35 45.74 -4.98
CA LEU A 23 -18.19 45.12 -5.67
C LEU A 23 -18.35 43.59 -5.69
N ILE A 24 -19.30 43.06 -6.46
CA ILE A 24 -19.33 41.63 -6.76
C ILE A 24 -19.55 41.48 -8.26
N HIS A 25 -18.54 41.87 -9.03
CA HIS A 25 -18.38 41.36 -10.39
C HIS A 25 -17.58 40.07 -10.25
N GLY A 26 -18.11 38.97 -10.77
CA GLY A 26 -17.37 37.72 -10.75
C GLY A 26 -16.07 37.88 -11.53
N ARG A 27 -14.92 37.64 -10.90
CA ARG A 27 -13.62 37.77 -11.56
C ARG A 27 -13.13 36.39 -11.99
N SER A 28 -12.72 36.29 -13.24
CA SER A 28 -12.05 35.10 -13.77
C SER A 28 -10.55 35.32 -13.66
N TRP A 29 -9.86 34.45 -12.92
CA TRP A 29 -8.42 34.48 -12.71
C TRP A 29 -7.75 33.40 -13.57
N ARG A 30 -6.68 33.75 -14.28
CA ARG A 30 -5.89 32.80 -15.07
C ARG A 30 -4.78 32.19 -14.21
N VAL A 31 -4.77 30.86 -14.09
CA VAL A 31 -3.81 30.12 -13.26
C VAL A 31 -2.81 29.38 -14.16
N GLY A 32 -1.58 29.86 -14.20
CA GLY A 32 -0.45 29.28 -14.94
C GLY A 32 0.10 28.06 -14.24
N VAL A 33 0.13 26.93 -14.95
CA VAL A 33 0.51 25.61 -14.43
C VAL A 33 1.32 24.83 -15.47
N PRO A 34 2.18 23.88 -15.03
CA PRO A 34 2.88 23.01 -15.96
C PRO A 34 1.89 22.17 -16.77
N ALA A 35 2.03 22.20 -18.09
CA ALA A 35 1.38 21.23 -18.96
C ALA A 35 2.06 19.87 -18.79
N GLY A 36 1.27 18.85 -18.46
CA GLY A 36 1.70 17.48 -18.27
C GLY A 36 1.22 16.84 -16.98
N PHE A 37 1.06 15.51 -17.02
CA PHE A 37 0.69 14.70 -15.86
C PHE A 37 1.81 14.76 -14.78
N PRO A 38 1.48 14.90 -13.49
CA PRO A 38 0.14 14.81 -12.88
C PRO A 38 -0.56 16.17 -12.70
N PHE A 39 0.01 17.27 -13.19
CA PHE A 39 -0.47 18.63 -12.90
C PHE A 39 -1.69 19.01 -13.73
N THR A 40 -1.53 18.97 -15.05
CA THR A 40 -2.61 19.17 -16.02
C THR A 40 -2.36 18.26 -17.22
N ASP A 41 -3.29 17.38 -17.52
CA ASP A 41 -3.27 16.61 -18.75
C ASP A 41 -4.14 17.36 -19.77
N PRO A 42 -3.54 18.02 -20.78
CA PRO A 42 -4.29 18.81 -21.74
C PRO A 42 -5.04 17.96 -22.77
N ASP A 43 -5.14 16.64 -22.59
CA ASP A 43 -5.50 15.70 -23.64
C ASP A 43 -6.72 16.12 -24.48
N THR A 44 -6.46 16.24 -25.78
CA THR A 44 -7.18 17.08 -26.74
C THR A 44 -8.21 16.31 -27.59
N GLU A 45 -8.45 15.02 -27.28
CA GLU A 45 -9.17 14.10 -28.18
C GLU A 45 -10.41 13.39 -27.59
N ASN A 46 -11.17 14.01 -26.68
CA ASN A 46 -12.55 13.65 -26.20
C ASN A 46 -12.70 13.23 -24.72
N THR A 47 -11.72 13.48 -23.87
CA THR A 47 -11.85 13.26 -22.41
C THR A 47 -11.88 14.58 -21.65
N GLU A 48 -12.62 14.62 -20.53
CA GLU A 48 -12.63 15.77 -19.62
C GLU A 48 -11.20 16.09 -19.15
N PRO A 49 -10.82 17.37 -19.03
CA PRO A 49 -9.49 17.76 -18.58
C PRO A 49 -9.21 17.14 -17.22
N SER A 50 -8.07 16.48 -17.07
CA SER A 50 -7.71 15.76 -15.85
C SER A 50 -6.38 16.27 -15.29
N GLY A 51 -6.21 16.21 -13.97
CA GLY A 51 -4.99 16.69 -13.33
C GLY A 51 -5.24 17.07 -11.88
N ILE A 52 -4.20 17.02 -11.07
CA ILE A 52 -4.32 17.36 -9.66
C ILE A 52 -4.73 18.81 -9.44
N ILE A 53 -4.31 19.72 -10.34
CA ILE A 53 -4.71 21.12 -10.25
C ILE A 53 -6.12 21.34 -10.78
N TYR A 54 -6.55 20.58 -11.80
CA TYR A 54 -7.96 20.57 -12.24
C TYR A 54 -8.87 20.15 -11.09
N ASP A 55 -8.58 19.00 -10.46
CA ASP A 55 -9.34 18.50 -9.32
C ASP A 55 -9.29 19.43 -8.09
N LEU A 56 -8.17 20.15 -7.90
CA LEU A 56 -8.05 21.14 -6.84
C LEU A 56 -9.06 22.28 -7.01
N PHE A 57 -9.30 22.71 -8.26
CA PHE A 57 -10.21 23.81 -8.61
C PHE A 57 -11.59 23.35 -9.14
N GLU A 58 -11.84 22.05 -9.30
CA GLU A 58 -13.08 21.48 -9.84
C GLU A 58 -14.34 21.99 -9.13
N ASN A 59 -14.25 22.17 -7.81
CA ASN A 59 -15.36 22.67 -6.99
C ASN A 59 -15.33 24.19 -6.76
N ALA A 60 -14.44 24.94 -7.41
CA ALA A 60 -14.31 26.38 -7.24
C ALA A 60 -15.61 27.12 -7.54
N GLU A 61 -16.32 26.76 -8.60
CA GLU A 61 -17.56 27.43 -9.00
C GLU A 61 -18.70 27.24 -7.98
N SER A 62 -18.70 26.13 -7.22
CA SER A 62 -19.73 25.83 -6.22
C SER A 62 -19.48 26.49 -4.86
N LEU A 63 -18.21 26.68 -4.50
CA LEU A 63 -17.76 27.16 -3.18
C LEU A 63 -17.44 28.67 -3.18
N SER A 64 -17.01 29.17 -4.32
CA SER A 64 -16.66 30.56 -4.57
C SER A 64 -17.69 31.12 -5.56
N ALA A 65 -18.86 31.53 -5.06
CA ALA A 65 -19.92 32.13 -5.89
C ALA A 65 -19.51 33.47 -6.58
N VAL A 66 -18.23 33.86 -6.49
CA VAL A 66 -17.70 35.17 -6.87
C VAL A 66 -16.42 35.09 -7.72
N ASP A 67 -15.53 34.12 -7.53
CA ASP A 67 -14.29 34.03 -8.32
C ASP A 67 -14.21 32.69 -9.07
N ASN A 68 -13.92 32.76 -10.39
CA ASN A 68 -13.67 31.59 -11.24
C ASN A 68 -12.16 31.47 -11.51
N PHE A 69 -11.61 30.26 -11.48
CA PHE A 69 -10.20 29.97 -11.75
C PHE A 69 -10.08 29.18 -13.05
N SER A 70 -9.61 29.85 -14.10
CA SER A 70 -9.35 29.22 -15.41
C SER A 70 -7.88 28.79 -15.49
N LEU A 71 -7.63 27.52 -15.81
CA LEU A 71 -6.28 26.98 -15.92
C LEU A 71 -5.65 27.30 -17.28
N VAL A 72 -4.39 27.74 -17.25
CA VAL A 72 -3.57 28.04 -18.43
C VAL A 72 -2.36 27.11 -18.40
N PRO A 73 -2.45 25.93 -19.05
CA PRO A 73 -1.33 25.00 -19.11
C PRO A 73 -0.19 25.60 -19.96
N MET A 74 1.04 25.53 -19.45
CA MET A 74 2.24 26.06 -20.10
C MET A 74 3.11 24.90 -20.56
N SER A 75 3.20 24.70 -21.89
CA SER A 75 4.02 23.64 -22.50
C SER A 75 5.52 23.84 -22.28
N ASN A 76 5.96 25.10 -22.21
CA ASN A 76 7.37 25.46 -22.04
C ASN A 76 7.81 25.50 -20.57
N TRP A 77 7.06 24.89 -19.64
CA TRP A 77 7.37 24.97 -18.20
C TRP A 77 8.69 24.28 -17.83
N PHE A 78 8.98 23.14 -18.46
CA PHE A 78 10.18 22.35 -18.15
C PHE A 78 11.38 22.68 -19.04
N GLU A 79 11.26 23.67 -19.92
CA GLU A 79 12.39 24.19 -20.67
C GLU A 79 13.24 25.08 -19.76
N PRO A 80 14.58 24.96 -19.82
CA PRO A 80 15.45 25.80 -18.99
C PRO A 80 15.21 27.26 -19.35
N VAL A 81 14.72 28.03 -18.37
CA VAL A 81 14.51 29.45 -18.58
C VAL A 81 15.87 30.11 -18.82
N GLN A 82 16.06 30.72 -19.99
CA GLN A 82 17.25 31.51 -20.31
C GLN A 82 17.22 32.81 -19.51
N LEU A 83 17.43 32.73 -18.19
CA LEU A 83 17.82 33.88 -17.40
C LEU A 83 19.32 34.13 -17.60
N ASP A 84 19.71 35.40 -17.60
CA ASP A 84 21.10 35.85 -17.73
C ASP A 84 22.03 35.29 -16.62
N GLN A 85 21.45 34.68 -15.58
CA GLN A 85 22.15 33.95 -14.51
C GLN A 85 21.67 32.50 -14.44
N THR A 86 22.61 31.56 -14.45
CA THR A 86 22.36 30.13 -14.24
C THR A 86 22.13 29.87 -12.76
N TRP A 87 20.87 29.72 -12.36
CA TRP A 87 20.52 29.30 -11.00
C TRP A 87 20.57 27.77 -10.90
N ASN A 88 21.12 27.25 -9.80
CA ASN A 88 21.12 25.83 -9.50
C ASN A 88 19.72 25.42 -9.02
N MET A 89 18.83 25.13 -9.97
CA MET A 89 17.43 24.80 -9.71
C MET A 89 16.99 23.58 -10.52
N THR A 90 15.98 22.90 -10.03
CA THR A 90 15.28 21.84 -10.74
C THR A 90 14.43 22.41 -11.89
N ALA A 91 14.04 21.55 -12.84
CA ALA A 91 13.22 22.00 -13.97
C ALA A 91 11.86 22.55 -13.53
N LEU A 92 11.27 21.96 -12.48
CA LEU A 92 10.00 22.40 -11.91
C LEU A 92 10.11 23.79 -11.27
N GLU A 93 11.18 24.05 -10.53
CA GLU A 93 11.47 25.35 -9.91
C GLU A 93 11.74 26.43 -10.97
N SER A 94 12.54 26.10 -12.00
CA SER A 94 12.83 26.99 -13.12
C SER A 94 11.55 27.44 -13.83
N GLY A 95 10.64 26.50 -14.14
CA GLY A 95 9.34 26.81 -14.73
C GLY A 95 8.45 27.69 -13.85
N SER A 96 8.52 27.52 -12.52
CA SER A 96 7.78 28.38 -11.58
C SER A 96 8.24 29.84 -11.64
N LEU A 97 9.55 30.07 -11.74
CA LEU A 97 10.12 31.41 -11.94
C LEU A 97 9.80 31.96 -13.34
N GLY A 98 9.83 31.11 -14.36
CA GLY A 98 9.42 31.47 -15.72
C GLY A 98 7.96 31.93 -15.80
N CYS A 99 7.06 31.31 -15.02
CA CYS A 99 5.68 31.77 -14.87
C CYS A 99 5.63 33.13 -14.16
N ILE A 100 6.36 33.28 -13.04
CA ILE A 100 6.43 34.52 -12.28
C ILE A 100 6.93 35.69 -13.14
N ALA A 101 7.95 35.49 -13.97
CA ALA A 101 8.47 36.50 -14.88
C ALA A 101 7.44 36.99 -15.91
N LYS A 102 6.41 36.17 -16.20
CA LYS A 102 5.30 36.51 -17.12
C LYS A 102 4.07 37.05 -16.39
N LEU A 103 4.07 37.16 -15.06
CA LEU A 103 2.98 37.79 -14.31
C LEU A 103 2.77 39.22 -14.81
N ASN A 104 1.51 39.66 -14.89
CA ASN A 104 1.10 40.99 -15.39
C ASN A 104 1.39 41.30 -16.86
N THR A 105 1.89 40.35 -17.65
CA THR A 105 1.90 40.51 -19.11
C THR A 105 0.48 40.30 -19.66
N PRO A 106 0.07 40.96 -20.76
CA PRO A 106 -1.29 40.83 -21.31
C PRO A 106 -1.67 39.37 -21.63
N ASN A 107 -0.67 38.55 -21.99
CA ASN A 107 -0.83 37.12 -22.28
C ASN A 107 -0.40 36.21 -21.10
N GLY A 108 -0.04 36.78 -19.95
CA GLY A 108 0.40 36.06 -18.77
C GLY A 108 -0.75 35.54 -17.91
N SER A 109 -0.41 34.70 -16.93
CA SER A 109 -1.33 34.29 -15.88
C SER A 109 -1.44 35.36 -14.78
N ASP A 110 -2.54 35.34 -14.05
CA ASP A 110 -2.76 36.17 -12.86
C ASP A 110 -2.25 35.49 -11.58
N LEU A 111 -2.17 34.15 -11.62
CA LEU A 111 -1.68 33.27 -10.56
C LEU A 111 -0.73 32.23 -11.18
N CYS A 112 0.38 31.92 -10.52
CA CYS A 112 1.35 30.91 -10.95
C CYS A 112 1.53 29.85 -9.87
N LEU A 113 1.68 28.59 -10.27
CA LEU A 113 2.16 27.56 -9.35
C LEU A 113 3.61 27.90 -8.92
N PHE A 114 3.86 27.92 -7.62
CA PHE A 114 5.17 28.26 -7.05
C PHE A 114 5.68 27.11 -6.18
N VAL A 115 6.96 26.78 -6.36
CA VAL A 115 7.68 25.83 -5.50
C VAL A 115 8.49 26.66 -4.52
N GLN A 116 8.13 26.61 -3.24
CA GLN A 116 8.87 27.31 -2.21
C GLN A 116 10.08 26.49 -1.78
N SER A 117 11.25 26.89 -2.28
CA SER A 117 12.56 26.35 -1.91
C SER A 117 13.52 27.50 -1.61
N ARG A 118 14.68 27.18 -1.04
CA ARG A 118 15.71 28.19 -0.78
C ARG A 118 16.19 28.83 -2.09
N ALA A 119 16.42 28.03 -3.12
CA ALA A 119 16.88 28.52 -4.41
C ALA A 119 15.85 29.46 -5.06
N THR A 120 14.56 29.10 -5.03
CA THR A 120 13.50 29.95 -5.63
C THR A 120 13.31 31.25 -4.89
N LEU A 121 13.45 31.27 -3.56
CA LEU A 121 13.39 32.49 -2.78
C LEU A 121 14.60 33.40 -3.02
N GLU A 122 15.82 32.86 -3.06
CA GLU A 122 17.04 33.62 -3.37
C GLU A 122 16.99 34.20 -4.79
N ALA A 123 16.56 33.41 -5.78
CA ALA A 123 16.39 33.87 -7.15
C ALA A 123 15.32 34.97 -7.27
N LEU A 124 14.23 34.86 -6.49
CA LEU A 124 13.19 35.88 -6.46
C LEU A 124 13.73 37.21 -5.89
N GLU A 125 14.47 37.18 -4.78
CA GLU A 125 15.10 38.39 -4.20
C GLU A 125 16.01 39.13 -5.21
N LEU A 126 16.67 38.37 -6.09
CA LEU A 126 17.58 38.89 -7.10
C LEU A 126 16.88 39.32 -8.41
N MET A 127 15.56 39.17 -8.49
CA MET A 127 14.70 39.70 -9.55
C MET A 127 13.86 40.88 -9.01
N PRO A 128 14.40 42.11 -8.92
CA PRO A 128 13.73 43.24 -8.26
C PRO A 128 12.41 43.66 -8.92
N GLU A 129 12.24 43.41 -10.22
CA GLU A 129 10.99 43.68 -10.93
C GLU A 129 9.88 42.68 -10.56
N ALA A 130 10.24 41.41 -10.31
CA ALA A 130 9.31 40.37 -9.91
C ALA A 130 9.05 40.39 -8.39
N SER A 131 10.09 40.53 -7.56
CA SER A 131 10.00 40.42 -6.10
C SER A 131 9.09 41.45 -5.45
N ASN A 132 9.10 42.69 -5.96
CA ASN A 132 8.27 43.77 -5.45
C ASN A 132 6.77 43.56 -5.75
N LEU A 133 6.44 42.68 -6.69
CA LEU A 133 5.06 42.41 -7.11
C LEU A 133 4.57 41.06 -6.58
N THR A 134 5.44 40.09 -6.34
CA THR A 134 5.04 38.73 -5.99
C THR A 134 4.61 38.58 -4.55
N ILE A 135 3.39 38.08 -4.37
CA ILE A 135 2.84 37.66 -3.08
C ILE A 135 2.52 36.17 -3.19
N THR A 136 2.94 35.38 -2.19
CA THR A 136 2.71 33.93 -2.15
C THR A 136 1.48 33.57 -1.31
N SER A 137 0.77 32.53 -1.73
CA SER A 137 -0.35 31.94 -1.00
C SER A 137 0.13 31.05 0.15
N VAL A 138 -0.80 30.61 0.98
CA VAL A 138 -0.58 29.49 1.89
C VAL A 138 -0.26 28.22 1.09
N PRO A 139 0.62 27.34 1.60
CA PRO A 139 0.91 26.08 0.94
C PRO A 139 -0.29 25.14 1.01
N TRP A 140 -0.57 24.48 -0.11
CA TRP A 140 -1.67 23.51 -0.23
C TRP A 140 -1.16 22.06 -0.30
N MET A 141 0.13 21.87 -0.55
CA MET A 141 0.78 20.56 -0.58
C MET A 141 2.24 20.64 -0.13
N SER A 142 2.74 19.58 0.50
CA SER A 142 4.15 19.38 0.78
C SER A 142 4.72 18.26 -0.10
N LEU A 143 5.85 18.52 -0.75
CA LEU A 143 6.62 17.57 -1.52
C LEU A 143 7.66 16.90 -0.62
N ARG A 144 7.73 15.57 -0.73
CA ARG A 144 8.64 14.72 0.03
C ARG A 144 9.62 14.01 -0.92
N PRO A 145 10.85 13.74 -0.47
CA PRO A 145 11.79 12.93 -1.23
C PRO A 145 11.34 11.46 -1.23
N VAL A 146 11.43 10.81 -2.38
CA VAL A 146 11.15 9.39 -2.56
C VAL A 146 12.32 8.76 -3.30
N LEU A 147 12.88 7.70 -2.70
CA LEU A 147 13.92 6.90 -3.31
C LEU A 147 13.29 5.77 -4.11
N LEU A 148 13.67 5.65 -5.37
CA LEU A 148 13.22 4.61 -6.29
C LEU A 148 14.39 3.70 -6.65
N ALA A 149 14.12 2.41 -6.71
CA ALA A 149 15.06 1.42 -7.22
C ALA A 149 14.38 0.57 -8.29
N ALA A 150 15.13 0.28 -9.34
CA ALA A 150 14.70 -0.65 -10.37
C ALA A 150 14.98 -2.08 -9.92
N CYS A 151 14.03 -2.99 -10.17
CA CYS A 151 14.17 -4.43 -9.94
C CYS A 151 13.76 -5.21 -11.19
N THR A 152 14.28 -6.42 -11.33
CA THR A 152 13.99 -7.31 -12.46
C THR A 152 13.44 -8.67 -12.01
N GLY A 153 12.45 -9.17 -12.75
CA GLY A 153 11.94 -10.54 -12.62
C GLY A 153 11.47 -10.93 -11.22
N SER A 154 11.96 -12.07 -10.72
CA SER A 154 11.59 -12.65 -9.42
C SER A 154 12.22 -11.95 -8.22
N ALA A 155 13.17 -11.03 -8.44
CA ALA A 155 13.77 -10.23 -7.37
C ALA A 155 12.90 -9.03 -6.97
N CYS A 156 11.86 -8.73 -7.75
CA CYS A 156 10.89 -7.71 -7.38
C CYS A 156 9.95 -8.23 -6.29
N PRO A 157 9.79 -7.50 -5.17
CA PRO A 157 8.76 -7.80 -4.20
C PRO A 157 7.38 -7.44 -4.76
N TRP A 158 6.72 -8.39 -5.38
CA TRP A 158 5.34 -8.22 -5.80
C TRP A 158 4.45 -8.14 -4.56
N LYS A 159 3.57 -7.14 -4.50
CA LYS A 159 2.49 -7.09 -3.52
C LYS A 159 1.58 -8.28 -3.78
N ILE A 160 1.82 -9.39 -3.07
CA ILE A 160 1.01 -10.60 -3.20
C ILE A 160 -0.41 -10.21 -2.79
N GLU A 161 -1.36 -10.21 -3.74
CA GLU A 161 -2.76 -9.90 -3.44
C GLU A 161 -3.28 -10.87 -2.36
N PRO A 162 -3.75 -10.36 -1.21
CA PRO A 162 -3.82 -11.15 0.02
C PRO A 162 -5.13 -11.94 0.21
N SER A 163 -6.00 -12.04 -0.78
CA SER A 163 -7.37 -12.50 -0.52
C SER A 163 -7.48 -14.01 -0.26
N ILE A 164 -6.85 -14.85 -1.09
CA ILE A 164 -6.92 -16.32 -0.93
C ILE A 164 -5.66 -16.87 -0.26
N LEU A 165 -4.49 -16.35 -0.61
CA LEU A 165 -3.22 -16.78 0.00
C LEU A 165 -3.09 -16.29 1.45
N GLY A 166 -3.67 -15.13 1.78
CA GLY A 166 -3.76 -14.61 3.15
C GLY A 166 -4.72 -15.42 4.02
N ALA A 167 -5.77 -16.02 3.46
CA ALA A 167 -6.68 -16.89 4.21
C ALA A 167 -6.01 -18.23 4.60
N MET A 168 -5.01 -18.70 3.87
CA MET A 168 -4.25 -19.91 4.22
C MET A 168 -3.03 -19.65 5.12
N TYR A 169 -2.93 -18.44 5.70
CA TYR A 169 -1.78 -18.04 6.51
C TYR A 169 -1.46 -19.01 7.66
N PHE A 170 -2.47 -19.60 8.29
CA PHE A 170 -2.30 -20.57 9.38
C PHE A 170 -1.70 -21.91 8.93
N MET A 171 -1.71 -22.26 7.63
CA MET A 171 -1.09 -23.48 7.10
C MET A 171 0.41 -23.31 6.82
N ARG A 172 0.90 -22.07 6.78
CA ARG A 172 2.30 -21.70 6.48
C ARG A 172 3.36 -22.17 7.49
N PRO A 173 3.09 -22.40 8.80
CA PRO A 173 4.11 -22.90 9.73
C PRO A 173 4.75 -24.23 9.32
N PHE A 174 4.01 -25.06 8.59
CA PHE A 174 4.47 -26.35 8.10
C PHE A 174 4.50 -26.38 6.58
N HIS A 175 5.55 -26.98 6.03
CA HIS A 175 5.63 -27.24 4.60
C HIS A 175 4.54 -28.25 4.18
N SER A 176 4.10 -28.19 2.92
CA SER A 176 3.04 -29.07 2.38
C SER A 176 3.35 -30.57 2.55
N SER A 177 4.64 -30.93 2.53
CA SER A 177 5.11 -32.29 2.80
C SER A 177 4.80 -32.76 4.22
N VAL A 178 4.91 -31.89 5.23
CA VAL A 178 4.63 -32.22 6.63
C VAL A 178 3.14 -32.46 6.82
N TRP A 179 2.28 -31.63 6.24
CA TRP A 179 0.83 -31.82 6.26
C TRP A 179 0.41 -33.16 5.65
N SER A 180 1.02 -33.51 4.53
CA SER A 180 0.77 -34.79 3.84
C SER A 180 1.23 -35.99 4.67
N LEU A 181 2.37 -35.89 5.34
CA LEU A 181 2.88 -36.93 6.25
C LEU A 181 2.00 -37.07 7.50
N LEU A 182 1.50 -35.98 8.07
CA LEU A 182 0.56 -36.03 9.20
C LEU A 182 -0.72 -36.77 8.83
N LEU A 183 -1.29 -36.49 7.65
CA LEU A 183 -2.45 -37.21 7.13
C LEU A 183 -2.14 -38.70 6.98
N LEU A 184 -1.03 -39.04 6.32
CA LEU A 184 -0.62 -40.43 6.11
C LEU A 184 -0.44 -41.16 7.43
N TYR A 185 0.29 -40.58 8.39
CA TYR A 185 0.53 -41.17 9.70
C TYR A 185 -0.76 -41.34 10.52
N SER A 186 -1.70 -40.40 10.41
CA SER A 186 -3.00 -40.55 11.07
C SER A 186 -3.78 -41.75 10.51
N LEU A 187 -3.81 -41.93 9.18
CA LEU A 187 -4.50 -43.04 8.53
C LEU A 187 -3.83 -44.38 8.86
N THR A 188 -2.49 -44.44 8.85
CA THR A 188 -1.76 -45.66 9.21
C THR A 188 -1.96 -46.03 10.67
N THR A 189 -1.93 -45.06 11.59
CA THR A 189 -2.14 -45.33 13.02
C THR A 189 -3.57 -45.79 13.29
N ALA A 190 -4.57 -45.17 12.65
CA ALA A 190 -5.96 -45.61 12.75
C ALA A 190 -6.14 -47.05 12.22
N GLY A 191 -5.51 -47.37 11.09
CA GLY A 191 -5.52 -48.73 10.52
C GLY A 191 -4.86 -49.77 11.43
N LEU A 192 -3.69 -49.45 11.98
CA LEU A 192 -2.98 -50.34 12.92
C LEU A 192 -3.76 -50.55 14.21
N LEU A 193 -4.35 -49.48 14.76
CA LEU A 193 -5.18 -49.56 15.96
C LEU A 193 -6.39 -50.46 15.73
N PHE A 194 -7.05 -50.35 14.57
CA PHE A 194 -8.14 -51.23 14.17
C PHE A 194 -7.70 -52.70 14.09
N VAL A 195 -6.56 -52.97 13.44
CA VAL A 195 -6.02 -54.34 13.33
C VAL A 195 -5.67 -54.93 14.69
N PHE A 196 -5.05 -54.16 15.59
CA PHE A 196 -4.69 -54.64 16.94
C PHE A 196 -5.90 -54.94 17.82
N GLU A 197 -6.97 -54.15 17.73
CA GLU A 197 -8.21 -54.44 18.48
C GLU A 197 -8.99 -55.61 17.87
N MET A 198 -9.00 -55.75 16.54
CA MET A 198 -9.62 -56.91 15.88
C MET A 198 -8.89 -58.22 16.22
N THR A 199 -7.56 -58.24 16.14
CA THR A 199 -6.74 -59.42 16.40
C THR A 199 -6.70 -59.82 17.88
N HIS A 200 -6.87 -58.87 18.81
CA HIS A 200 -6.97 -59.16 20.24
C HIS A 200 -8.14 -60.11 20.57
N THR A 201 -9.23 -60.08 19.79
CA THR A 201 -10.38 -60.97 19.99
C THR A 201 -10.12 -62.42 19.55
N TYR A 202 -9.12 -62.66 18.70
CA TYR A 202 -8.71 -63.99 18.21
C TYR A 202 -7.70 -64.68 19.13
N ARG A 203 -7.90 -64.59 20.45
CA ARG A 203 -7.03 -65.28 21.43
C ARG A 203 -7.24 -66.79 21.30
N PHE A 204 -6.26 -67.50 20.73
CA PHE A 204 -6.22 -68.97 20.65
C PHE A 204 -6.45 -69.59 22.03
N GLY A 205 -7.54 -70.36 22.18
CA GLY A 205 -7.69 -71.34 23.27
C GLY A 205 -8.86 -71.19 24.24
N LYS A 206 -9.79 -70.23 24.10
CA LYS A 206 -11.03 -70.24 24.91
C LYS A 206 -12.26 -70.60 24.08
N LYS A 207 -12.92 -71.68 24.50
CA LYS A 207 -14.15 -72.23 23.91
C LYS A 207 -15.22 -71.15 23.79
N VAL A 208 -15.93 -71.21 22.67
CA VAL A 208 -17.10 -70.43 22.27
C VAL A 208 -18.10 -70.37 23.43
N VAL A 209 -18.03 -69.32 24.22
CA VAL A 209 -19.18 -68.79 24.96
C VAL A 209 -19.77 -67.75 24.02
N GLN A 210 -21.06 -67.88 23.73
CA GLN A 210 -21.82 -67.05 22.80
C GLN A 210 -21.42 -65.57 22.90
N PRO A 211 -21.15 -64.88 21.78
CA PRO A 211 -20.77 -63.47 21.83
C PRO A 211 -21.96 -62.67 22.35
N ALA A 212 -21.83 -62.10 23.55
CA ALA A 212 -22.69 -61.01 23.97
C ALA A 212 -22.64 -59.89 22.90
N PRO A 213 -23.76 -59.22 22.60
CA PRO A 213 -23.86 -58.31 21.47
C PRO A 213 -22.83 -57.18 21.59
N ASP A 214 -22.01 -57.04 20.53
CA ASP A 214 -21.22 -55.94 19.96
C ASP A 214 -20.94 -54.59 20.68
N GLU A 215 -21.31 -54.34 21.95
CA GLU A 215 -21.11 -53.04 22.61
C GLU A 215 -19.64 -52.66 22.83
N ASN A 216 -18.73 -53.64 22.77
CA ASN A 216 -17.34 -53.49 23.17
C ASN A 216 -16.31 -53.64 22.04
N ARG A 217 -16.74 -53.75 20.78
CA ARG A 217 -15.81 -53.87 19.64
C ARG A 217 -15.42 -52.49 19.14
N PHE A 218 -14.12 -52.30 18.87
CA PHE A 218 -13.60 -51.09 18.24
C PHE A 218 -13.90 -51.17 16.73
N THR A 219 -14.78 -50.31 16.24
CA THR A 219 -15.07 -50.18 14.81
C THR A 219 -13.98 -49.35 14.12
N LEU A 220 -13.87 -49.47 12.79
CA LEU A 220 -12.91 -48.68 12.00
C LEU A 220 -13.12 -47.17 12.16
N TYR A 221 -14.39 -46.74 12.24
CA TYR A 221 -14.75 -45.35 12.51
C TYR A 221 -14.29 -44.90 13.90
N GLU A 222 -14.47 -45.73 14.93
CA GLU A 222 -14.00 -45.43 16.28
C GLU A 222 -12.47 -45.37 16.35
N SER A 223 -11.76 -46.25 15.63
CA SER A 223 -10.29 -46.18 15.48
C SER A 223 -9.84 -44.87 14.86
N PHE A 224 -10.50 -44.45 13.78
CA PHE A 224 -10.22 -43.18 13.14
C PHE A 224 -10.53 -41.98 14.07
N MET A 225 -11.69 -41.97 14.73
CA MET A 225 -12.08 -40.90 15.65
C MET A 225 -11.16 -40.82 16.87
N CYS A 226 -10.70 -41.95 17.40
CA CYS A 226 -9.72 -41.99 18.49
C CYS A 226 -8.40 -41.31 18.09
N VAL A 227 -7.89 -41.61 16.90
CA VAL A 227 -6.66 -41.01 16.36
C VAL A 227 -6.84 -39.54 15.99
N ALA A 228 -7.98 -39.18 15.38
CA ALA A 228 -8.29 -37.82 14.99
C ALA A 228 -8.45 -36.90 16.21
N LEU A 229 -9.20 -37.31 17.24
CA LEU A 229 -9.37 -36.52 18.46
C LEU A 229 -8.07 -36.36 19.25
N ALA A 230 -7.19 -37.36 19.23
CA ALA A 230 -5.86 -37.25 19.83
C ALA A 230 -5.01 -36.14 19.17
N MET A 231 -5.17 -35.88 17.86
CA MET A 231 -4.52 -34.72 17.21
C MET A 231 -5.03 -33.37 17.72
N PHE A 232 -6.22 -33.32 18.31
CA PHE A 232 -6.78 -32.12 18.94
C PHE A 232 -6.61 -32.11 20.46
N LEU A 233 -5.82 -33.05 21.03
CA LEU A 233 -5.68 -33.28 22.48
C LEU A 233 -7.03 -33.53 23.18
N GLN A 234 -8.03 -34.00 22.44
CA GLN A 234 -9.33 -34.36 22.99
C GLN A 234 -9.36 -35.87 23.29
N PRO A 235 -9.85 -36.28 24.47
CA PRO A 235 -10.01 -37.69 24.79
C PRO A 235 -11.21 -38.27 24.04
N PHE A 236 -11.06 -39.50 23.54
CA PHE A 236 -12.18 -40.29 23.03
C PHE A 236 -12.78 -41.15 24.14
N HIS A 237 -14.11 -41.31 24.13
CA HIS A 237 -14.85 -42.01 25.19
C HIS A 237 -14.53 -43.52 25.31
N LYS A 238 -14.03 -44.16 24.24
CA LYS A 238 -13.61 -45.57 24.24
C LYS A 238 -12.09 -45.67 24.19
N HIS A 239 -11.52 -46.55 25.01
CA HIS A 239 -10.09 -46.81 25.07
C HIS A 239 -9.75 -48.19 24.49
N PRO A 240 -8.59 -48.34 23.82
CA PRO A 240 -8.12 -49.64 23.37
C PRO A 240 -7.84 -50.55 24.56
N LYS A 241 -8.19 -51.83 24.44
CA LYS A 241 -8.00 -52.82 25.51
C LYS A 241 -6.76 -53.68 25.27
N SER A 242 -6.30 -53.76 24.03
CA SER A 242 -5.08 -54.49 23.68
C SER A 242 -3.84 -53.77 24.24
N TRP A 243 -2.88 -54.52 24.80
CA TRP A 243 -1.60 -53.95 25.23
C TRP A 243 -0.86 -53.23 24.09
N ALA A 244 -0.90 -53.80 22.88
CA ALA A 244 -0.31 -53.17 21.70
C ALA A 244 -1.05 -51.87 21.33
N GLY A 245 -2.38 -51.86 21.42
CA GLY A 245 -3.21 -50.69 21.17
C GLY A 245 -2.97 -49.57 22.19
N MET A 246 -2.88 -49.92 23.49
CA MET A 246 -2.57 -48.96 24.55
C MET A 246 -1.20 -48.30 24.35
N ILE A 247 -0.17 -49.08 24.05
CA ILE A 247 1.18 -48.54 23.80
C ILE A 247 1.19 -47.66 22.56
N LEU A 248 0.57 -48.10 21.46
CA LEU A 248 0.45 -47.32 20.22
C LEU A 248 -0.23 -45.97 20.48
N THR A 249 -1.32 -45.97 21.24
CA THR A 249 -2.05 -44.74 21.58
C THR A 249 -1.21 -43.80 22.44
N VAL A 250 -0.44 -44.29 23.41
CA VAL A 250 0.48 -43.46 24.21
C VAL A 250 1.53 -42.79 23.33
N PHE A 251 2.17 -43.53 22.43
CA PHE A 251 3.15 -42.97 21.49
C PHE A 251 2.50 -41.97 20.52
N TRP A 252 1.28 -42.25 20.05
CA TRP A 252 0.53 -41.34 19.20
C TRP A 252 0.22 -40.01 19.91
N TYR A 253 -0.24 -40.05 21.17
CA TYR A 253 -0.48 -38.84 21.96
C TYR A 253 0.81 -38.03 22.17
N ALA A 254 1.94 -38.68 22.44
CA ALA A 254 3.23 -38.00 22.56
C ALA A 254 3.65 -37.32 21.24
N PHE A 255 3.47 -38.00 20.10
CA PHE A 255 3.72 -37.45 18.78
C PHE A 255 2.83 -36.24 18.47
N CYS A 256 1.53 -36.33 18.73
CA CYS A 256 0.58 -35.22 18.55
C CYS A 256 0.96 -34.01 19.42
N LEU A 257 1.32 -34.25 20.68
CA LEU A 257 1.75 -33.18 21.59
C LEU A 257 2.97 -32.43 21.05
N ILE A 258 3.99 -33.14 20.57
CA ILE A 258 5.17 -32.52 19.96
C ILE A 258 4.76 -31.69 18.73
N CYS A 259 3.94 -32.26 17.84
CA CYS A 259 3.48 -31.57 16.63
C CYS A 259 2.71 -30.27 16.96
N ILE A 260 1.84 -30.29 17.96
CA ILE A 260 1.08 -29.11 18.39
C ILE A 260 2.00 -28.03 18.98
N ILE A 261 2.97 -28.41 19.81
CA ILE A 261 3.95 -27.46 20.36
C ILE A 261 4.76 -26.82 19.23
N THR A 262 5.28 -27.61 18.30
CA THR A 262 6.04 -27.08 17.15
C THR A 262 5.17 -26.19 16.26
N TYR A 263 3.92 -26.58 16.03
CA TYR A 263 2.95 -25.75 15.29
C TYR A 263 2.70 -24.43 16.01
N ALA A 264 2.44 -24.43 17.32
CA ALA A 264 2.20 -23.23 18.10
C ALA A 264 3.42 -22.27 18.10
N LEU A 265 4.64 -22.81 18.17
CA LEU A 265 5.87 -22.02 18.04
C LEU A 265 6.07 -21.44 16.64
N GLY A 266 5.69 -22.18 15.60
CA GLY A 266 5.74 -21.69 14.22
C GLY A 266 4.69 -20.62 13.95
N VAL A 267 3.46 -20.83 14.41
CA VAL A 267 2.36 -19.87 14.30
C VAL A 267 2.66 -18.60 15.08
N SER A 268 3.21 -18.67 16.29
CA SER A 268 3.52 -17.47 17.07
C SER A 268 4.55 -16.59 16.37
N ARG A 269 5.59 -17.17 15.77
CA ARG A 269 6.55 -16.42 14.95
C ARG A 269 5.89 -15.71 13.78
N LEU A 270 4.94 -16.36 13.12
CA LEU A 270 4.22 -15.78 11.99
C LEU A 270 3.24 -14.68 12.46
N LEU A 271 2.37 -14.98 13.43
CA LEU A 271 1.38 -14.01 13.94
C LEU A 271 2.02 -12.73 14.49
N PHE A 272 3.20 -12.84 15.12
CA PHE A 272 3.93 -11.70 15.68
C PHE A 272 4.99 -11.12 14.74
N GLN A 273 5.14 -11.62 13.50
CA GLN A 273 5.84 -10.86 12.46
C GLN A 273 4.98 -9.66 12.10
N THR A 274 5.47 -8.46 12.41
CA THR A 274 4.75 -7.21 12.16
C THR A 274 4.56 -7.00 10.66
N GLU A 275 3.44 -6.38 10.27
CA GLU A 275 3.15 -5.98 8.88
C GLU A 275 4.29 -5.09 8.33
N GLU A 276 4.94 -4.31 9.19
CA GLU A 276 6.17 -3.55 8.90
C GLU A 276 7.35 -4.43 8.48
N GLN A 277 7.47 -5.68 8.98
CA GLN A 277 8.47 -6.63 8.50
C GLN A 277 8.10 -7.28 7.17
N VAL A 278 6.81 -7.41 6.85
CA VAL A 278 6.36 -7.90 5.53
C VAL A 278 6.53 -6.80 4.47
N GLU A 279 6.29 -5.54 4.83
CA GLU A 279 6.64 -4.39 4.00
C GLU A 279 8.15 -4.15 3.91
N SER A 280 8.93 -4.50 4.93
CA SER A 280 10.41 -4.45 4.84
C SER A 280 10.98 -5.55 3.95
N HIS A 281 10.35 -6.73 3.89
CA HIS A 281 10.70 -7.74 2.89
C HIS A 281 10.21 -7.37 1.49
N ASN A 282 9.26 -6.42 1.40
CA ASN A 282 8.68 -5.96 0.15
C ASN A 282 9.19 -4.59 -0.32
N SER A 283 10.12 -3.97 0.39
CA SER A 283 10.76 -2.71 -0.01
C SER A 283 12.22 -2.99 -0.33
N LEU A 284 12.70 -2.44 -1.43
CA LEU A 284 14.07 -2.63 -1.87
C LEU A 284 14.99 -1.88 -0.91
N THR A 285 15.93 -2.59 -0.29
CA THR A 285 16.98 -1.97 0.52
C THR A 285 18.22 -1.72 -0.33
N ILE A 286 18.79 -0.53 -0.17
CA ILE A 286 19.96 -0.09 -0.92
C ILE A 286 21.08 0.20 0.07
N SER A 287 22.27 -0.32 -0.23
CA SER A 287 23.48 0.07 0.49
C SER A 287 23.79 1.54 0.22
N VAL A 288 24.14 2.27 1.30
CA VAL A 288 24.55 3.69 1.28
C VAL A 288 25.79 3.94 0.39
N GLU A 289 26.55 2.89 0.07
CA GLU A 289 27.76 2.98 -0.76
C GLU A 289 27.49 3.03 -2.27
N LYS A 290 26.26 2.75 -2.72
CA LYS A 290 25.91 2.80 -4.14
C LYS A 290 25.74 4.24 -4.62
N GLU A 291 26.23 4.53 -5.83
CA GLU A 291 25.99 5.81 -6.49
C GLU A 291 24.50 6.06 -6.71
N LEU A 292 24.04 7.25 -6.31
CA LEU A 292 22.65 7.68 -6.42
C LEU A 292 22.47 8.58 -7.64
N ALA A 293 21.46 8.32 -8.46
CA ALA A 293 21.01 9.24 -9.49
C ALA A 293 20.01 10.25 -8.92
N CYS A 294 20.12 11.50 -9.34
CA CYS A 294 19.36 12.62 -8.79
C CYS A 294 18.98 13.60 -9.89
N GLU A 295 17.80 14.22 -9.80
CA GLU A 295 17.49 15.37 -10.66
C GLU A 295 18.54 16.47 -10.44
N ARG A 296 19.01 17.04 -11.54
CA ARG A 296 20.01 18.11 -11.53
C ARG A 296 19.60 19.26 -10.61
N HIS A 297 20.54 19.70 -9.77
CA HIS A 297 20.35 20.73 -8.74
C HIS A 297 19.22 20.47 -7.72
N SER A 298 18.78 19.22 -7.56
CA SER A 298 17.79 18.87 -6.54
C SER A 298 18.27 19.22 -5.13
N PHE A 299 17.42 19.94 -4.40
CA PHE A 299 17.67 20.35 -3.01
C PHE A 299 18.04 19.16 -2.11
N TRP A 300 17.32 18.03 -2.24
CA TRP A 300 17.57 16.85 -1.40
C TRP A 300 18.88 16.17 -1.73
N CYS A 301 19.33 16.24 -2.98
CA CYS A 301 20.58 15.63 -3.42
C CYS A 301 21.78 16.41 -2.91
N ASN A 302 21.74 17.74 -2.98
CA ASN A 302 22.76 18.59 -2.35
C ASN A 302 22.84 18.32 -0.84
N LEU A 303 21.68 18.19 -0.17
CA LEU A 303 21.63 17.85 1.25
C LEU A 303 22.27 16.48 1.57
N LEU A 304 22.00 15.46 0.75
CA LEU A 304 22.60 14.13 0.90
C LEU A 304 24.10 14.13 0.62
N HIS A 305 24.54 14.89 -0.39
CA HIS A 305 25.95 15.06 -0.68
C HIS A 305 26.69 15.65 0.52
N ASP A 306 26.17 16.77 1.05
CA ASP A 306 26.80 17.53 2.12
C ASP A 306 26.76 16.80 3.47
N GLN A 307 25.67 16.10 3.78
CA GLN A 307 25.48 15.48 5.10
C GLN A 307 25.97 14.03 5.15
N MET A 308 25.74 13.24 4.10
CA MET A 308 26.00 11.80 4.09
C MET A 308 27.21 11.41 3.23
N HIS A 309 27.85 12.36 2.54
CA HIS A 309 29.01 12.13 1.66
C HIS A 309 28.75 11.06 0.59
N MET A 310 27.50 10.92 0.14
CA MET A 310 27.15 9.93 -0.87
C MET A 310 27.58 10.39 -2.28
N PRO A 311 28.09 9.46 -3.11
CA PRO A 311 28.41 9.76 -4.50
C PRO A 311 27.10 9.92 -5.29
N ILE A 312 26.92 11.11 -5.87
CA ILE A 312 25.70 11.49 -6.59
C ILE A 312 26.03 11.74 -8.06
N THR A 313 25.21 11.17 -8.93
CA THR A 313 25.18 11.44 -10.36
C THR A 313 23.99 12.34 -10.65
N GLU A 314 24.24 13.55 -11.13
CA GLU A 314 23.18 14.42 -11.62
C GLU A 314 22.66 13.91 -12.96
N VAL A 315 21.34 13.83 -13.09
CA VAL A 315 20.63 13.36 -14.28
C VAL A 315 19.56 14.38 -14.61
N ASP A 316 19.51 14.79 -15.88
CA ASP A 316 18.38 15.54 -16.40
C ASP A 316 17.24 14.55 -16.65
N LEU A 317 16.02 14.88 -16.20
CA LEU A 317 14.83 14.06 -16.43
C LEU A 317 14.13 14.56 -17.71
N PRO A 318 14.45 14.00 -18.91
CA PRO A 318 13.81 14.45 -20.13
C PRO A 318 12.33 14.14 -20.08
N ARG A 319 11.53 15.13 -20.48
CA ARG A 319 10.08 15.01 -20.62
C ARG A 319 9.71 15.06 -22.09
N ASP A 320 8.68 14.30 -22.46
CA ASP A 320 8.07 14.39 -23.78
C ASP A 320 7.17 15.64 -23.91
N GLU A 321 6.61 15.86 -25.10
CA GLU A 321 5.70 17.00 -25.36
C GLU A 321 4.44 16.98 -24.49
N SER A 322 4.06 15.80 -24.00
CA SER A 322 2.96 15.58 -23.04
C SER A 322 3.38 15.73 -21.56
N GLY A 323 4.66 16.02 -21.29
CA GLY A 323 5.20 16.22 -19.94
C GLY A 323 5.52 14.95 -19.15
N TYR A 324 5.39 13.77 -19.76
CA TYR A 324 5.79 12.48 -19.17
C TYR A 324 7.30 12.29 -19.26
N ILE A 325 7.87 11.62 -18.26
CA ILE A 325 9.32 11.35 -18.20
C ILE A 325 9.67 10.22 -19.17
N VAL A 326 10.66 10.46 -20.03
CA VAL A 326 11.16 9.46 -20.97
C VAL A 326 12.00 8.44 -20.21
N LEU A 327 11.35 7.41 -19.68
CA LEU A 327 11.98 6.40 -18.83
C LEU A 327 13.14 5.63 -19.51
N SER A 328 13.16 5.53 -20.83
CA SER A 328 14.21 4.81 -21.57
C SER A 328 15.58 5.48 -21.50
N SER A 329 15.66 6.77 -21.12
CA SER A 329 16.93 7.46 -20.94
C SER A 329 17.49 7.35 -19.52
N LEU A 330 16.72 6.82 -18.57
CA LEU A 330 17.16 6.69 -17.19
C LEU A 330 18.02 5.45 -17.02
N ASP A 331 19.12 5.61 -16.28
CA ASP A 331 19.96 4.49 -15.87
C ASP A 331 19.26 3.71 -14.75
N TRP A 332 18.68 2.56 -15.11
CA TRP A 332 17.97 1.68 -14.19
C TRP A 332 18.89 0.94 -13.22
N GLN A 333 20.21 0.96 -13.42
CA GLN A 333 21.16 0.33 -12.49
C GLN A 333 21.39 1.21 -11.25
N LYS A 334 21.13 2.51 -11.36
CA LYS A 334 21.28 3.48 -10.28
C LYS A 334 19.92 3.76 -9.63
N PRO A 335 19.84 3.77 -8.29
CA PRO A 335 18.66 4.26 -7.61
C PRO A 335 18.45 5.74 -7.90
N LEU A 336 17.19 6.15 -7.99
CA LEU A 336 16.79 7.49 -8.37
C LEU A 336 16.10 8.19 -7.19
N LEU A 337 16.59 9.36 -6.80
CA LEU A 337 15.93 10.21 -5.79
C LEU A 337 15.18 11.35 -6.47
N VAL A 338 13.86 11.39 -6.27
CA VAL A 338 12.96 12.39 -6.86
C VAL A 338 11.89 12.82 -5.85
N ASP A 339 11.13 13.88 -6.16
CA ASP A 339 9.95 14.23 -5.36
C ASP A 339 8.82 13.20 -5.54
N GLN A 340 7.89 13.17 -4.58
CA GLN A 340 6.76 12.23 -4.59
C GLN A 340 5.86 12.32 -5.85
N LEU A 341 5.71 13.49 -6.49
CA LEU A 341 4.88 13.63 -7.69
C LEU A 341 5.59 13.02 -8.89
N THR A 342 6.87 13.34 -9.06
CA THR A 342 7.74 12.75 -10.08
C THR A 342 7.89 11.25 -9.86
N ALA A 343 8.03 10.79 -8.62
CA ALA A 343 8.09 9.38 -8.29
C ALA A 343 6.84 8.64 -8.75
N ARG A 344 5.66 9.22 -8.56
CA ARG A 344 4.41 8.60 -9.00
C ARG A 344 4.31 8.41 -10.52
N LEU A 345 5.00 9.26 -11.30
CA LEU A 345 5.10 9.08 -12.75
C LEU A 345 5.91 7.83 -13.11
N ILE A 346 6.89 7.47 -12.29
CA ILE A 346 7.87 6.43 -12.60
C ILE A 346 7.44 5.08 -12.00
N VAL A 347 6.89 5.10 -10.78
CA VAL A 347 6.52 3.90 -10.02
C VAL A 347 5.44 3.12 -10.77
N TYR A 348 5.56 1.78 -10.75
CA TYR A 348 4.70 0.83 -11.45
C TYR A 348 4.78 0.84 -12.99
N GLN A 349 5.60 1.70 -13.59
CA GLN A 349 5.89 1.59 -15.00
C GLN A 349 6.87 0.44 -15.27
N THR A 350 6.65 -0.25 -16.39
CA THR A 350 7.49 -1.36 -16.82
C THR A 350 8.26 -0.96 -18.06
N ILE A 351 9.59 -0.95 -17.96
CA ILE A 351 10.47 -0.61 -19.08
C ILE A 351 10.99 -1.91 -19.69
N LYS A 352 10.91 -2.00 -21.03
CA LYS A 352 11.55 -3.07 -21.77
C LYS A 352 12.96 -2.64 -22.14
N VAL A 353 13.96 -3.21 -21.49
CA VAL A 353 15.38 -2.97 -21.76
C VAL A 353 15.92 -4.14 -22.58
N ASN A 354 16.66 -3.84 -23.65
CA ASN A 354 17.34 -4.86 -24.45
C ASN A 354 18.83 -4.86 -24.06
N GLU A 355 19.17 -5.69 -23.09
CA GLU A 355 20.55 -5.85 -22.64
C GLU A 355 21.04 -7.23 -23.09
N SER A 356 22.22 -7.27 -23.72
CA SER A 356 22.87 -8.50 -24.21
C SER A 356 22.04 -9.38 -25.17
N GLY A 357 21.06 -8.80 -25.87
CA GLY A 357 20.16 -9.51 -26.80
C GLY A 357 18.97 -10.20 -26.13
N SER A 358 18.78 -9.99 -24.83
CA SER A 358 17.62 -10.47 -24.08
C SER A 358 16.72 -9.30 -23.68
N ASN A 359 15.41 -9.44 -23.92
CA ASN A 359 14.43 -8.46 -23.48
C ASN A 359 14.16 -8.67 -21.99
N MET A 360 14.57 -7.71 -21.16
CA MET A 360 14.27 -7.71 -19.72
C MET A 360 13.20 -6.66 -19.41
N TYR A 361 12.32 -6.98 -18.47
CA TYR A 361 11.33 -6.06 -17.93
C TYR A 361 11.83 -5.53 -16.58
N VAL A 362 11.96 -4.21 -16.50
CA VAL A 362 12.42 -3.50 -15.30
C VAL A 362 11.23 -2.78 -14.68
N HIS A 363 11.06 -2.93 -13.36
CA HIS A 363 10.03 -2.25 -12.58
C HIS A 363 10.67 -1.30 -11.57
N TRP A 364 10.19 -0.06 -11.53
CA TRP A 364 10.60 0.90 -10.50
C TRP A 364 9.69 0.79 -9.28
N LEU A 365 10.30 0.61 -8.11
CA LEU A 365 9.62 0.46 -6.84
C LEU A 365 10.23 1.40 -5.78
N PRO A 366 9.44 1.83 -4.77
CA PRO A 366 9.97 2.56 -3.63
C PRO A 366 11.03 1.74 -2.88
N ALA A 367 12.10 2.41 -2.50
CA ALA A 367 13.26 1.82 -1.86
C ALA A 367 13.70 2.64 -0.64
N HIS A 368 14.50 2.03 0.24
CA HIS A 368 15.04 2.66 1.45
C HIS A 368 16.52 2.35 1.60
N PHE A 369 17.25 3.23 2.28
CA PHE A 369 18.63 2.94 2.66
C PHE A 369 18.69 1.99 3.85
N ASP A 370 19.64 1.05 3.81
CA ASP A 370 20.00 0.24 4.96
C ASP A 370 20.92 1.06 5.87
N CYS A 371 20.40 1.52 7.00
CA CYS A 371 21.10 2.46 7.86
C CYS A 371 21.56 1.74 9.14
N PRO A 372 22.87 1.71 9.41
CA PRO A 372 23.40 1.03 10.59
C PRO A 372 22.84 1.68 11.85
N GLY A 373 22.27 0.84 12.72
CA GLY A 373 21.53 1.25 13.91
C GLY A 373 22.30 2.26 14.76
N GLY A 374 21.84 3.52 14.72
CA GLY A 374 22.43 4.62 15.49
C GLY A 374 22.50 5.95 14.75
N THR A 375 22.41 5.97 13.43
CA THR A 375 22.33 7.23 12.68
C THR A 375 20.90 7.78 12.73
N GLN A 376 20.66 8.72 13.66
CA GLN A 376 19.51 9.60 13.58
C GLN A 376 19.65 10.39 12.27
N GLN A 377 18.92 9.98 11.24
CA GLN A 377 18.86 10.74 10.01
C GLN A 377 18.28 12.13 10.34
N PRO A 378 18.87 13.21 9.81
CA PRO A 378 18.23 14.51 9.89
C PRO A 378 16.88 14.44 9.17
N PRO A 379 15.83 15.09 9.72
CA PRO A 379 14.55 15.14 9.03
C PRO A 379 14.76 15.83 7.68
N PHE A 380 14.49 15.12 6.57
CA PHE A 380 14.50 15.74 5.26
C PHE A 380 13.41 16.83 5.24
N PRO A 381 13.77 18.09 4.97
CA PRO A 381 12.77 19.14 4.94
C PRO A 381 11.89 18.93 3.70
N SER A 382 10.60 19.15 3.88
CA SER A 382 9.64 19.13 2.78
C SER A 382 9.73 20.45 2.01
N LEU A 383 9.61 20.36 0.69
CA LEU A 383 9.37 21.54 -0.15
C LEU A 383 7.86 21.81 -0.16
N TYR A 384 7.45 23.06 -0.32
CA TYR A 384 6.04 23.42 -0.31
C TYR A 384 5.57 23.90 -1.68
N LEU A 385 4.42 23.39 -2.11
CA LEU A 385 3.71 23.93 -3.26
C LEU A 385 2.68 24.94 -2.79
N ASN A 386 2.78 26.13 -3.35
CA ASN A 386 1.88 27.26 -3.14
C ASN A 386 1.64 27.96 -4.49
N PHE A 387 0.95 29.09 -4.45
CA PHE A 387 0.73 29.92 -5.63
C PHE A 387 1.34 31.30 -5.42
N ALA A 388 1.89 31.89 -6.48
CA ALA A 388 2.38 33.27 -6.50
C ALA A 388 1.50 34.12 -7.43
N ALA A 389 1.18 35.35 -7.02
CA ALA A 389 0.47 36.31 -7.85
C ALA A 389 1.03 37.71 -7.66
N ALA A 390 0.79 38.57 -8.63
CA ALA A 390 1.17 39.98 -8.53
C ALA A 390 0.17 40.84 -7.71
N TRP A 391 -1.08 40.37 -7.58
CA TRP A 391 -2.17 41.15 -6.99
C TRP A 391 -2.60 40.57 -5.64
N PRO A 392 -2.63 41.37 -4.55
CA PRO A 392 -3.07 40.90 -3.24
C PRO A 392 -4.50 40.35 -3.23
N THR A 393 -5.37 40.86 -4.12
CA THR A 393 -6.76 40.40 -4.23
C THR A 393 -6.84 38.94 -4.65
N VAL A 394 -5.99 38.51 -5.59
CA VAL A 394 -5.96 37.12 -6.08
C VAL A 394 -5.50 36.18 -4.97
N ILE A 395 -4.41 36.53 -4.28
CA ILE A 395 -3.90 35.73 -3.17
C ILE A 395 -4.92 35.62 -2.04
N ARG A 396 -5.68 36.68 -1.76
CA ARG A 396 -6.75 36.62 -0.75
C ARG A 396 -7.83 35.61 -1.14
N SER A 397 -8.27 35.61 -2.39
CA SER A 397 -9.26 34.66 -2.90
C SER A 397 -8.74 33.22 -2.87
N VAL A 398 -7.51 32.99 -3.33
CA VAL A 398 -6.88 31.66 -3.34
C VAL A 398 -6.63 31.15 -1.92
N ASN A 399 -6.15 31.99 -1.00
CA ASN A 399 -5.96 31.60 0.40
C ASN A 399 -7.26 31.22 1.08
N TYR A 400 -8.34 31.97 0.82
CA TYR A 400 -9.67 31.64 1.32
C TYR A 400 -10.15 30.29 0.77
N TYR A 401 -9.95 30.05 -0.52
CA TYR A 401 -10.30 28.79 -1.17
C TYR A 401 -9.52 27.59 -0.61
N ILE A 402 -8.19 27.66 -0.53
CA ILE A 402 -7.35 26.59 0.01
C ILE A 402 -7.76 26.26 1.45
N ARG A 403 -8.07 27.28 2.26
CA ARG A 403 -8.51 27.07 3.64
C ARG A 403 -9.84 26.33 3.73
N ILE A 404 -10.81 26.63 2.87
CA ILE A 404 -12.06 25.87 2.78
C ILE A 404 -11.79 24.40 2.40
N GLN A 405 -10.88 24.16 1.46
CA GLN A 405 -10.51 22.80 1.06
C GLN A 405 -9.79 22.03 2.17
N GLN A 406 -9.00 22.71 3.00
CA GLN A 406 -8.40 22.15 4.22
C GLN A 406 -9.47 21.76 5.25
N GLU A 407 -10.39 22.68 5.57
CA GLU A 407 -11.43 22.47 6.59
C GLU A 407 -12.46 21.40 6.19
N SER A 408 -12.73 21.25 4.89
CA SER A 408 -13.66 20.24 4.35
C SER A 408 -13.03 18.86 4.09
N ALA A 409 -11.76 18.66 4.47
CA ALA A 409 -10.97 17.46 4.18
C ALA A 409 -10.93 17.09 2.69
N ALA A 410 -11.16 18.05 1.79
CA ALA A 410 -11.11 17.83 0.36
C ALA A 410 -9.67 17.68 -0.13
N LEU A 411 -8.70 18.39 0.47
CA LEU A 411 -7.28 18.17 0.18
C LEU A 411 -6.81 16.74 0.52
N TYR A 412 -7.33 16.16 1.60
CA TYR A 412 -7.03 14.76 1.94
C TYR A 412 -7.66 13.80 0.93
N ARG A 413 -8.89 14.07 0.47
CA ARG A 413 -9.53 13.31 -0.62
C ARG A 413 -8.78 13.44 -1.94
N LEU A 414 -8.27 14.62 -2.26
CA LEU A 414 -7.40 14.88 -3.40
C LEU A 414 -6.12 14.05 -3.29
N ALA A 415 -5.44 14.09 -2.14
CA ALA A 415 -4.25 13.30 -1.89
C ALA A 415 -4.50 11.80 -2.06
N ASN A 416 -5.62 11.28 -1.57
CA ASN A 416 -6.03 9.88 -1.76
C ASN A 416 -6.40 9.55 -3.22
N LYS A 417 -7.17 10.40 -3.91
CA LYS A 417 -7.53 10.23 -5.33
C LYS A 417 -6.26 10.15 -6.18
N TRP A 418 -5.29 10.99 -5.87
CA TRP A 418 -3.98 11.01 -6.50
C TRP A 418 -2.94 10.15 -5.77
N ASN A 419 -3.36 9.19 -4.95
CA ASN A 419 -2.51 8.25 -4.22
C ASN A 419 -1.15 8.84 -3.77
N LEU A 420 -1.15 10.07 -3.22
CA LEU A 420 0.06 10.79 -2.82
C LEU A 420 0.64 10.25 -1.52
N ASP A 421 -0.18 9.51 -0.77
CA ASP A 421 0.18 8.86 0.49
C ASP A 421 0.86 7.50 0.28
N PHE A 422 1.23 7.13 -0.96
CA PHE A 422 1.93 5.86 -1.23
C PHE A 422 3.30 5.74 -0.55
N VAL A 423 3.83 6.86 -0.03
CA VAL A 423 5.01 6.92 0.82
C VAL A 423 4.60 7.48 2.19
N GLU A 424 4.19 6.58 3.09
CA GLU A 424 3.76 6.94 4.44
C GLU A 424 4.92 7.47 5.30
N ASP A 425 6.15 6.99 5.05
CA ASP A 425 7.35 7.36 5.80
C ASP A 425 8.20 8.39 5.05
N THR A 426 8.41 9.57 5.64
CA THR A 426 9.36 10.59 5.17
C THR A 426 10.84 10.20 5.36
N LYS A 427 11.08 8.99 5.88
CA LYS A 427 12.41 8.54 6.28
C LYS A 427 13.01 7.70 5.17
N LEU A 428 14.04 8.26 4.53
CA LEU A 428 14.85 7.55 3.54
C LEU A 428 15.61 6.37 4.16
N CYS A 429 15.94 6.45 5.46
CA CYS A 429 16.42 5.33 6.27
C CYS A 429 15.28 4.67 7.04
N ARG A 430 15.11 3.36 6.88
CA ARG A 430 14.30 2.56 7.81
C ARG A 430 15.27 1.88 8.79
N PRO A 431 15.17 2.12 10.11
CA PRO A 431 15.99 1.36 11.05
C PRO A 431 15.62 -0.12 10.91
N THR A 432 16.62 -0.97 10.77
CA THR A 432 16.50 -2.44 10.72
C THR A 432 15.81 -3.02 11.96
N GLU A 433 15.69 -2.21 13.02
CA GLU A 433 15.03 -2.52 14.28
C GLU A 433 13.82 -1.60 14.56
N ALA A 434 12.94 -1.36 13.57
CA ALA A 434 11.60 -0.86 13.89
C ALA A 434 10.99 -1.79 14.95
N ALA A 435 10.69 -1.18 16.10
CA ALA A 435 10.56 -1.87 17.37
C ALA A 435 9.63 -3.09 17.27
N LYS A 436 10.07 -4.21 17.85
CA LYS A 436 9.21 -5.37 18.19
C LYS A 436 8.14 -4.95 19.19
N GLN A 437 7.25 -4.03 18.82
CA GLN A 437 6.04 -3.80 19.56
C GLN A 437 5.15 -5.01 19.28
N ALA A 438 4.78 -5.71 20.35
CA ALA A 438 3.81 -6.78 20.29
C ALA A 438 2.47 -6.20 19.83
N ALA A 439 2.28 -6.10 18.52
CA ALA A 439 1.05 -5.63 17.94
C ALA A 439 -0.06 -6.64 18.29
N PRO A 440 -1.27 -6.17 18.67
CA PRO A 440 -2.39 -7.07 18.92
C PRO A 440 -2.72 -7.85 17.65
N VAL A 441 -3.08 -9.13 17.80
CA VAL A 441 -3.56 -9.98 16.69
C VAL A 441 -4.75 -9.30 16.03
N ARG A 442 -4.62 -8.93 14.76
CA ARG A 442 -5.67 -8.23 14.02
C ARG A 442 -6.66 -9.22 13.41
N MET A 443 -7.91 -8.78 13.24
CA MET A 443 -9.00 -9.62 12.70
C MET A 443 -8.65 -10.25 11.34
N TYR A 444 -7.88 -9.57 10.50
CA TYR A 444 -7.48 -10.09 9.18
C TYR A 444 -6.69 -11.40 9.27
N GLN A 445 -5.90 -11.59 10.33
CA GLN A 445 -5.10 -12.81 10.55
C GLN A 445 -5.98 -14.00 10.98
N MET A 446 -7.21 -13.74 11.45
CA MET A 446 -8.18 -14.76 11.85
C MET A 446 -9.18 -15.14 10.75
N ASN A 447 -9.16 -14.45 9.60
CA ASN A 447 -10.07 -14.73 8.49
C ASN A 447 -9.97 -16.18 7.98
N GLY A 448 -8.76 -16.73 7.94
CA GLY A 448 -8.50 -18.11 7.52
C GLY A 448 -9.23 -19.16 8.36
N PRO A 449 -8.94 -19.27 9.68
CA PRO A 449 -9.63 -20.18 10.58
C PRO A 449 -11.16 -20.01 10.57
N LEU A 450 -11.66 -18.76 10.50
CA LEU A 450 -13.10 -18.49 10.41
C LEU A 450 -13.72 -19.03 9.12
N LEU A 451 -13.03 -18.86 7.98
CA LEU A 451 -13.46 -19.42 6.70
C LEU A 451 -13.56 -20.95 6.77
N PHE A 452 -12.55 -21.63 7.34
CA PHE A 452 -12.56 -23.09 7.50
C PHE A 452 -13.68 -23.57 8.43
N MET A 453 -14.01 -22.82 9.47
CA MET A 453 -15.16 -23.11 10.33
C MET A 453 -16.49 -23.05 9.56
N ILE A 454 -16.67 -22.03 8.72
CA ILE A 454 -17.87 -21.89 7.85
C ILE A 454 -17.94 -23.05 6.84
N ILE A 455 -16.82 -23.36 6.18
CA ILE A 455 -16.73 -24.48 5.23
C ILE A 455 -17.06 -25.81 5.92
N GLY A 456 -16.55 -26.03 7.14
CA GLY A 456 -16.85 -27.21 7.94
C GLY A 456 -18.33 -27.32 8.32
N ALA A 457 -18.96 -26.22 8.73
CA ALA A 457 -20.38 -26.18 9.04
C ALA A 457 -21.26 -26.48 7.81
N LEU A 458 -20.95 -25.87 6.67
CA LEU A 458 -21.64 -26.15 5.40
C LEU A 458 -21.44 -27.60 4.95
N SER A 459 -20.23 -28.13 5.07
CA SER A 459 -19.93 -29.53 4.73
C SER A 459 -20.70 -30.50 5.61
N SER A 460 -20.86 -30.20 6.89
CA SER A 460 -21.70 -30.99 7.82
C SER A 460 -23.18 -30.97 7.42
N LEU A 461 -23.72 -29.79 7.06
CA LEU A 461 -25.09 -29.66 6.56
C LEU A 461 -25.33 -30.46 5.28
N VAL A 462 -24.39 -30.37 4.33
CA VAL A 462 -24.45 -31.16 3.08
C VAL A 462 -24.39 -32.65 3.40
N GLY A 463 -23.52 -33.08 4.32
CA GLY A 463 -23.43 -34.47 4.76
C GLY A 463 -24.75 -34.99 5.34
N GLN A 464 -25.40 -34.21 6.22
CA GLN A 464 -26.71 -34.53 6.77
C GLN A 464 -27.80 -34.61 5.69
N PHE A 465 -27.80 -33.66 4.76
CA PHE A 465 -28.76 -33.66 3.65
C PHE A 465 -28.56 -34.89 2.75
N CYS A 466 -27.32 -35.22 2.39
CA CYS A 466 -26.99 -36.43 1.64
C CYS A 466 -27.41 -37.70 2.38
N GLN A 467 -27.21 -37.77 3.69
CA GLN A 467 -27.65 -38.89 4.51
C GLN A 467 -29.18 -39.04 4.52
N LEU A 468 -29.91 -37.93 4.72
CA LEU A 468 -31.37 -37.93 4.67
C LEU A 468 -31.90 -38.31 3.29
N PHE A 469 -31.28 -37.81 2.23
CA PHE A 469 -31.60 -38.17 0.85
C PHE A 469 -31.36 -39.67 0.60
N TYR A 470 -30.22 -40.20 1.02
CA TYR A 470 -29.91 -41.63 0.92
C TYR A 470 -30.96 -42.49 1.64
N TYR A 471 -31.32 -42.14 2.89
CA TYR A 471 -32.32 -42.89 3.65
C TYR A 471 -33.73 -42.76 3.09
N SER A 472 -34.11 -41.59 2.56
CA SER A 472 -35.46 -41.36 2.04
C SER A 472 -35.70 -41.97 0.67
N VAL A 473 -34.69 -41.97 -0.21
CA VAL A 473 -34.81 -42.45 -1.59
C VAL A 473 -34.42 -43.92 -1.70
N ILE A 474 -33.24 -44.30 -1.23
CA ILE A 474 -32.69 -45.65 -1.49
C ILE A 474 -33.31 -46.69 -0.56
N LYS A 475 -33.51 -46.37 0.72
CA LYS A 475 -34.11 -47.33 1.68
C LYS A 475 -35.60 -47.55 1.45
N LYS A 476 -36.36 -46.54 0.99
CA LYS A 476 -37.79 -46.71 0.64
C LYS A 476 -37.96 -47.49 -0.67
N VAL A 477 -37.11 -47.26 -1.67
CA VAL A 477 -37.15 -48.01 -2.94
C VAL A 477 -36.68 -49.46 -2.75
N GLY A 478 -35.69 -49.71 -1.88
CA GLY A 478 -35.19 -51.06 -1.58
C GLY A 478 -36.07 -51.92 -0.66
N SER A 479 -37.10 -51.36 -0.01
CA SER A 479 -38.04 -52.09 0.85
C SER A 479 -39.36 -52.45 0.16
N ALA A 480 -39.53 -52.07 -1.12
CA ALA A 480 -40.73 -52.31 -1.91
C ALA A 480 -40.59 -53.48 -2.91
N VAL A 481 -39.61 -54.38 -2.70
CA VAL A 481 -39.43 -55.62 -3.48
C VAL A 481 -39.55 -56.83 -2.56
#